data_AF-A0A060SWB7-F1
#
_entry.id   AF-A0A060SWB7-F1
#
_cell.length_a   1.000
_cell.length_b   1.000
_cell.length_c   1.000
_cell.angle_alpha   90.00
_cell.angle_beta   90.00
_cell.angle_gamma   90.00
#
_symmetry.space_group_name_H-M   'P 1'
#
loop_
_entity.id
_entity.type
_entity.pdbx_description
1 polymer ?
#
loop_
_entity_poly.entity_id
_entity_poly.type
_entity_poly.pdbx_seq_one_letter_code
_entity_poly.pdbx_strand_id
1 'polypeptide(L)'
;MIYGSSDSHEFLIVYWKTYMPPRHLLAIPHKDVESHKVTISDLAGSSPSSVIDLLVAHPISKAPSRSTILVAPFHSAQGLGAELPGCLIERDRVFPHLDLDHIAESMLEGWKDGLSLGIFDVDMACVEKAVSKDRKLIGQKAVAQPI
;
A
#
# COMPACT_ATOMS: atom_id res chain seq x y z
N MET A 1 -31.07 6.30 -26.71
CA MET A 1 -30.22 5.38 -25.94
C MET A 1 -29.33 6.21 -25.03
N ILE A 2 -29.54 6.12 -23.72
CA ILE A 2 -28.80 6.86 -22.71
C ILE A 2 -27.49 6.09 -22.49
N TYR A 3 -26.35 6.63 -22.93
CA TYR A 3 -25.05 6.06 -22.56
C TYR A 3 -24.81 6.41 -21.09
N GLY A 4 -24.77 5.36 -20.27
CA GLY A 4 -24.64 5.45 -18.82
C GLY A 4 -23.40 6.23 -18.41
N SER A 5 -23.59 7.10 -17.43
CA SER A 5 -22.52 7.68 -16.62
C SER A 5 -21.70 6.54 -16.01
N SER A 6 -20.55 6.21 -16.61
CA SER A 6 -19.58 5.29 -16.02
C SER A 6 -18.91 6.00 -14.86
N ASP A 7 -19.35 5.69 -13.64
CA ASP A 7 -18.57 5.95 -12.43
C ASP A 7 -17.22 5.21 -12.59
N SER A 8 -16.18 5.92 -13.02
CA SER A 8 -14.87 5.33 -13.28
C SER A 8 -14.15 5.15 -11.96
N HIS A 9 -14.41 4.04 -11.28
CA HIS A 9 -13.67 3.65 -10.09
C HIS A 9 -12.23 3.32 -10.46
N GLU A 10 -11.26 3.99 -9.84
CA GLU A 10 -9.82 3.82 -10.07
C GLU A 10 -9.19 2.93 -9.00
N PHE A 11 -8.16 2.18 -9.37
CA PHE A 11 -7.38 1.35 -8.45
C PHE A 11 -5.89 1.68 -8.52
N LEU A 12 -5.27 1.81 -7.36
CA LEU A 12 -3.82 1.76 -7.19
C LEU A 12 -3.46 0.47 -6.45
N ILE A 13 -2.69 -0.40 -7.09
CA ILE A 13 -2.20 -1.64 -6.49
C ILE A 13 -0.69 -1.50 -6.28
N VAL A 14 -0.24 -1.69 -5.04
CA VAL A 14 1.17 -1.57 -4.66
C VAL A 14 1.64 -2.93 -4.18
N TYR A 15 2.61 -3.53 -4.89
CA TYR A 15 3.31 -4.72 -4.43
C TYR A 15 4.56 -4.28 -3.67
N TRP A 16 4.73 -4.71 -2.42
CA TRP A 16 5.86 -4.31 -1.58
C TRP A 16 6.49 -5.50 -0.87
N LYS A 17 7.83 -5.57 -0.92
CA LYS A 17 8.63 -6.69 -0.38
C LYS A 17 8.18 -8.08 -0.85
N THR A 18 7.52 -8.14 -2.00
CA THR A 18 7.09 -9.40 -2.61
C THR A 18 7.21 -9.29 -4.12
N TYR A 19 7.29 -10.45 -4.78
CA TYR A 19 7.33 -10.51 -6.23
C TYR A 19 6.01 -10.03 -6.85
N MET A 20 6.07 -8.98 -7.67
CA MET A 20 4.95 -8.60 -8.53
C MET A 20 4.86 -9.58 -9.71
N PRO A 21 3.71 -10.28 -9.91
CA PRO A 21 3.54 -11.13 -11.08
C PRO A 21 3.63 -10.32 -12.38
N PRO A 22 4.08 -10.94 -13.49
CA PRO A 22 4.03 -10.31 -14.80
C PRO A 22 2.61 -9.79 -15.11
N ARG A 23 2.49 -8.55 -15.56
CA ARG A 23 1.19 -7.86 -15.73
C ARG A 23 0.17 -8.64 -16.56
N HIS A 24 0.62 -9.38 -17.57
CA HIS A 24 -0.24 -10.19 -18.44
C HIS A 24 -0.89 -11.39 -17.72
N LEU A 25 -0.43 -11.73 -16.51
CA LEU A 25 -1.01 -12.80 -15.67
C LEU A 25 -2.03 -12.28 -14.64
N LEU A 26 -2.17 -10.96 -14.47
CA LEU A 26 -3.02 -10.37 -13.44
C LEU A 26 -4.52 -10.33 -13.81
N ALA A 27 -4.90 -10.88 -14.96
CA ALA A 27 -6.27 -10.85 -15.50
C ALA A 27 -6.89 -9.44 -15.57
N ILE A 28 -6.06 -8.38 -15.62
CA ILE A 28 -6.49 -7.00 -15.77
C ILE A 28 -6.72 -6.71 -17.26
N PRO A 29 -7.91 -6.23 -17.67
CA PRO A 29 -8.15 -5.84 -19.05
C PRO A 29 -7.15 -4.76 -19.51
N HIS A 30 -6.56 -4.94 -20.68
CA HIS A 30 -5.55 -4.00 -21.21
C HIS A 30 -6.05 -2.55 -21.25
N LYS A 31 -7.31 -2.35 -21.66
CA LYS A 31 -7.99 -1.05 -21.69
C LYS A 31 -8.00 -0.32 -20.33
N ASP A 32 -8.04 -1.05 -19.22
CA ASP A 32 -8.09 -0.47 -17.87
C ASP A 32 -6.69 -0.03 -17.41
N VAL A 33 -5.64 -0.63 -17.97
CA VAL A 33 -4.24 -0.19 -17.79
C VAL A 33 -3.96 1.05 -18.64
N GLU A 34 -4.35 1.03 -19.92
CA GLU A 34 -4.17 2.15 -20.86
C GLU A 34 -4.95 3.40 -20.42
N SER A 35 -6.17 3.22 -19.91
CA SER A 35 -6.99 4.32 -19.38
C SER A 35 -6.61 4.77 -17.96
N HIS A 36 -5.58 4.15 -17.37
CA HIS A 36 -5.14 4.38 -15.98
C HIS A 36 -6.20 4.14 -14.91
N LYS A 37 -7.27 3.42 -15.25
CA LYS A 37 -8.26 2.93 -14.29
C LYS A 37 -7.62 1.96 -13.29
N VAL A 38 -6.58 1.24 -13.69
CA VAL A 38 -5.75 0.43 -12.78
C VAL A 38 -4.29 0.82 -12.96
N THR A 39 -3.68 1.29 -11.87
CA THR A 39 -2.25 1.57 -11.77
C THR A 39 -1.60 0.56 -10.86
N ILE A 40 -0.47 -0.02 -11.28
CA ILE A 40 0.26 -1.04 -10.53
C ILE A 40 1.69 -0.56 -10.31
N SER A 41 2.11 -0.53 -9.05
CA SER A 41 3.47 -0.16 -8.62
C SER A 41 4.17 -1.36 -8.02
N ASP A 42 5.41 -1.59 -8.45
CA ASP A 42 6.29 -2.62 -7.89
C ASP A 42 7.35 -1.95 -7.02
N LEU A 43 7.37 -2.31 -5.75
CA LEU A 43 8.28 -1.82 -4.72
C LEU A 43 9.02 -2.97 -4.02
N ALA A 44 9.26 -4.11 -4.69
CA ALA A 44 9.86 -5.30 -4.09
C ALA A 44 11.15 -5.05 -3.26
N GLY A 45 11.97 -4.05 -3.61
CA GLY A 45 13.20 -3.68 -2.89
C GLY A 45 13.14 -2.36 -2.11
N SER A 46 11.97 -1.74 -2.00
CA SER A 46 11.86 -0.37 -1.48
C SER A 46 11.75 -0.32 0.04
N SER A 47 12.21 0.78 0.64
CA SER A 47 12.05 1.05 2.06
C SER A 47 10.60 1.41 2.43
N PRO A 48 10.19 1.31 3.72
CA PRO A 48 8.86 1.75 4.16
C PRO A 48 8.54 3.20 3.77
N SER A 49 9.50 4.12 3.94
CA SER A 49 9.32 5.53 3.56
C SER A 49 9.02 5.71 2.08
N SER A 50 9.61 4.90 1.20
CA SER A 50 9.31 4.93 -0.24
C SER A 50 7.87 4.52 -0.54
N VAL A 51 7.29 3.60 0.24
CA VAL A 51 5.88 3.23 0.13
C VAL A 51 5.01 4.41 0.56
N ILE A 52 5.33 5.02 1.71
CA ILE A 52 4.61 6.20 2.21
C ILE A 52 4.68 7.34 1.21
N ASP A 53 5.85 7.63 0.65
CA ASP A 53 6.05 8.67 -0.36
C ASP A 53 5.21 8.39 -1.60
N LEU A 54 5.12 7.13 -2.06
CA LEU A 54 4.27 6.74 -3.18
C LEU A 54 2.78 6.95 -2.86
N LEU A 55 2.34 6.56 -1.66
CA LEU A 55 0.96 6.74 -1.19
C LEU A 55 0.61 8.23 -1.12
N VAL A 56 1.52 9.07 -0.63
CA VAL A 56 1.31 10.52 -0.49
C VAL A 56 1.42 11.26 -1.83
N ALA A 57 2.31 10.83 -2.73
CA ALA A 57 2.47 11.42 -4.06
C ALA A 57 1.28 11.16 -4.99
N HIS A 58 0.46 10.17 -4.66
CA HIS A 58 -0.81 9.88 -5.33
C HIS A 58 -1.97 10.20 -4.38
N PRO A 59 -2.14 11.47 -3.97
CA PRO A 59 -3.29 11.85 -3.17
C PRO A 59 -4.55 11.50 -3.95
N ILE A 60 -5.67 11.29 -3.24
CA ILE A 60 -6.98 11.02 -3.84
C ILE A 60 -7.20 12.10 -4.91
N SER A 61 -6.97 11.75 -6.17
CA SER A 61 -7.27 12.63 -7.30
C SER A 61 -8.75 12.98 -7.19
N LYS A 62 -9.20 14.08 -7.79
CA LYS A 62 -10.59 14.56 -7.75
C LYS A 62 -11.67 13.53 -8.18
N ALA A 63 -11.28 12.31 -8.54
CA ALA A 63 -12.14 11.15 -8.69
C ALA A 63 -12.65 10.67 -7.30
N PRO A 64 -13.97 10.74 -7.03
CA PRO A 64 -14.55 10.38 -5.74
C PRO A 64 -14.47 8.89 -5.39
N SER A 65 -13.91 8.04 -6.26
CA SER A 65 -13.98 6.58 -6.18
C SER A 65 -12.64 5.91 -6.52
N ARG A 66 -11.56 6.26 -5.80
CA ARG A 66 -10.26 5.57 -5.93
C ARG A 66 -9.99 4.67 -4.73
N SER A 67 -9.63 3.42 -4.99
CA SER A 67 -9.19 2.46 -3.97
C SER A 67 -7.69 2.20 -4.08
N THR A 68 -7.01 2.14 -2.94
CA THR A 68 -5.60 1.77 -2.86
C THR A 68 -5.47 0.43 -2.15
N ILE A 69 -4.77 -0.51 -2.80
CA ILE A 69 -4.53 -1.86 -2.30
C ILE A 69 -3.02 -2.04 -2.13
N LEU A 70 -2.61 -2.49 -0.95
CA LEU A 70 -1.25 -2.91 -0.67
C LEU A 70 -1.19 -4.44 -0.63
N VAL A 71 -0.25 -5.02 -1.37
CA VAL A 71 0.06 -6.44 -1.37
C VAL A 71 1.45 -6.60 -0.77
N ALA A 72 1.55 -7.19 0.42
CA ALA A 72 2.80 -7.31 1.15
C ALA A 72 2.78 -8.50 2.13
N PRO A 73 3.95 -9.09 2.46
CA PRO A 73 4.06 -10.03 3.57
C PRO A 73 3.67 -9.38 4.90
N PHE A 74 3.12 -10.15 5.85
CA PHE A 74 2.65 -9.61 7.13
C PHE A 74 3.76 -8.90 7.92
N HIS A 75 4.98 -9.45 7.96
CA HIS A 75 6.11 -8.82 8.64
C HIS A 75 6.43 -7.42 8.09
N SER A 76 6.24 -7.22 6.78
CA SER A 76 6.45 -5.92 6.13
C SER A 76 5.31 -4.96 6.43
N ALA A 77 4.07 -5.44 6.30
CA ALA A 77 2.86 -4.65 6.59
C ALA A 77 2.80 -4.19 8.06
N GLN A 78 3.24 -5.01 9.01
CA GLN A 78 3.31 -4.63 10.43
C GLN A 78 4.32 -3.50 10.68
N GLY A 79 5.50 -3.58 10.07
CA GLY A 79 6.50 -2.51 10.13
C GLY A 79 5.94 -1.18 9.63
N LEU A 80 5.23 -1.20 8.48
CA LEU A 80 4.55 -0.02 7.95
C LEU A 80 3.36 0.43 8.83
N GLY A 81 2.63 -0.52 9.43
CA GLY A 81 1.53 -0.24 10.36
C GLY A 81 1.98 0.45 11.65
N ALA A 82 3.24 0.28 12.07
CA ALA A 82 3.81 1.05 13.16
C ALA A 82 4.01 2.53 12.79
N GLU A 83 4.33 2.83 11.54
CA GLU A 83 4.45 4.19 10.99
C GLU A 83 3.07 4.79 10.63
N LEU A 84 2.12 3.95 10.23
CA LEU A 84 0.76 4.32 9.81
C LEU A 84 -0.32 3.56 10.63
N PRO A 85 -0.43 3.82 11.95
CA PRO A 85 -1.28 3.04 12.83
C PRO A 85 -2.75 3.16 12.45
N GLY A 86 -3.36 2.01 12.14
CA GLY A 86 -4.78 1.90 11.79
C GLY A 86 -5.12 2.27 10.34
N CYS A 87 -4.13 2.55 9.48
CA CYS A 87 -4.39 2.92 8.08
C CYS A 87 -4.42 1.72 7.12
N LEU A 88 -4.02 0.52 7.57
CA LEU A 88 -4.04 -0.71 6.79
C LEU A 88 -5.14 -1.62 7.33
N ILE A 89 -6.05 -2.05 6.44
CA ILE A 89 -7.17 -2.94 6.77
C ILE A 89 -6.97 -4.23 6.00
N GLU A 90 -6.75 -5.35 6.69
CA GLU A 90 -6.65 -6.66 6.02
C GLU A 90 -7.96 -6.95 5.28
N ARG A 91 -7.84 -7.06 3.96
CA ARG A 91 -8.93 -7.40 3.05
C ARG A 91 -8.98 -8.90 2.81
N ASP A 92 -7.82 -9.49 2.53
CA ASP A 92 -7.68 -10.90 2.21
C ASP A 92 -6.25 -11.39 2.49
N ARG A 93 -6.07 -12.70 2.43
CA ARG A 93 -4.84 -13.40 2.76
C ARG A 93 -4.62 -14.60 1.85
N VAL A 94 -3.42 -14.70 1.29
CA VAL A 94 -3.00 -15.86 0.50
C VAL A 94 -2.02 -16.69 1.32
N PHE A 95 -2.42 -17.93 1.63
CA PHE A 95 -1.59 -18.94 2.29
C PHE A 95 -1.64 -20.26 1.51
N PRO A 96 -0.50 -20.96 1.32
CA PRO A 96 0.85 -20.54 1.70
C PRO A 96 1.46 -19.59 0.67
N HIS A 97 2.12 -18.54 1.15
CA HIS A 97 3.07 -17.74 0.38
C HIS A 97 4.45 -17.93 1.02
N LEU A 98 5.35 -18.55 0.27
CA LEU A 98 6.69 -18.83 0.75
C LEU A 98 7.63 -17.70 0.32
N ASP A 99 7.84 -16.75 1.23
CA ASP A 99 8.90 -15.76 1.10
C ASP A 99 10.23 -16.38 1.53
N LEU A 100 11.07 -16.71 0.56
CA LEU A 100 12.40 -17.28 0.80
C LEU A 100 13.48 -16.22 1.03
N ASP A 101 13.18 -14.96 0.72
CA ASP A 101 14.14 -13.87 0.83
C ASP A 101 14.13 -13.27 2.25
N HIS A 102 13.02 -13.39 2.98
CA HIS A 102 12.83 -12.84 4.34
C HIS A 102 12.43 -13.89 5.38
N ILE A 103 13.02 -15.09 5.30
CA ILE A 103 12.68 -16.23 6.19
C ILE A 103 12.82 -15.85 7.68
N ALA A 104 13.84 -15.08 8.04
CA ALA A 104 14.08 -14.72 9.44
C ALA A 104 12.92 -13.87 10.01
N GLU A 105 12.48 -12.87 9.24
CA GLU A 105 11.35 -12.00 9.56
C GLU A 105 10.03 -12.78 9.58
N SER A 106 9.79 -13.63 8.58
CA SER A 106 8.64 -14.53 8.55
C SER A 106 8.56 -15.44 9.79
N MET A 107 9.70 -15.95 10.27
CA MET A 107 9.73 -16.80 11.46
C MET A 107 9.33 -16.04 12.73
N LEU A 108 9.63 -14.74 12.82
CA LEU A 108 9.24 -13.89 13.96
C LEU A 108 7.72 -13.67 14.04
N GLU A 109 7.06 -13.61 12.88
CA GLU A 109 5.59 -13.53 12.78
C GLU A 109 4.90 -14.86 13.12
N GLY A 110 5.66 -15.95 13.18
CA GLY A 110 5.14 -17.30 13.37
C GLY A 110 4.62 -17.92 12.07
N TRP A 111 4.38 -19.23 12.13
CA TRP A 111 4.15 -20.05 10.92
C TRP A 111 3.04 -19.50 10.01
N LYS A 112 1.88 -19.14 10.58
CA LYS A 112 0.70 -18.77 9.78
C LYS A 112 0.89 -17.42 9.10
N ASP A 113 1.30 -16.41 9.84
CA ASP A 113 1.42 -15.04 9.32
C ASP A 113 2.71 -14.86 8.52
N GLY A 114 3.80 -15.48 8.97
CA GLY A 114 5.08 -15.49 8.27
C GLY A 114 5.08 -16.15 6.90
N LEU A 115 4.16 -17.10 6.67
CA LEU A 115 3.98 -17.77 5.38
C LEU A 115 2.70 -17.32 4.66
N SER A 116 2.22 -16.12 4.97
CA SER A 116 1.05 -15.53 4.32
C SER A 116 1.43 -14.24 3.60
N LEU A 117 0.82 -14.04 2.43
CA LEU A 117 0.81 -12.75 1.76
C LEU A 117 -0.50 -12.04 2.13
N GLY A 118 -0.38 -10.84 2.68
CA GLY A 118 -1.53 -10.01 3.01
C GLY A 118 -1.93 -9.11 1.85
N ILE A 119 -3.24 -8.93 1.69
CA ILE A 119 -3.86 -7.95 0.80
C ILE A 119 -4.60 -6.96 1.70
N PHE A 120 -4.20 -5.70 1.66
CA PHE A 120 -4.70 -4.66 2.56
C PHE A 120 -5.35 -3.54 1.76
N ASP A 121 -6.55 -3.13 2.16
CA ASP A 121 -7.08 -1.84 1.74
C ASP A 121 -6.36 -0.73 2.54
N VAL A 122 -5.94 0.33 1.86
CA VAL A 122 -5.23 1.47 2.48
C VAL A 122 -6.21 2.63 2.64
N ASP A 123 -6.46 3.05 3.89
CA ASP A 123 -7.23 4.26 4.17
C ASP A 123 -6.36 5.50 3.90
N MET A 124 -6.50 6.04 2.69
CA MET A 124 -5.75 7.22 2.25
C MET A 124 -6.01 8.45 3.12
N ALA A 125 -7.22 8.61 3.67
CA ALA A 125 -7.54 9.71 4.58
C ALA A 125 -6.83 9.54 5.93
N CYS A 126 -6.65 8.30 6.39
CA CYS A 126 -5.80 7.99 7.54
C CYS A 126 -4.33 8.30 7.26
N VAL A 127 -3.79 7.87 6.12
CA VAL A 127 -2.39 8.10 5.73
C VAL A 127 -2.07 9.60 5.70
N GLU A 128 -2.90 10.40 5.03
CA GLU A 128 -2.73 11.85 4.96
C GLU A 128 -2.71 12.51 6.35
N LYS A 129 -3.58 12.06 7.26
CA LYS A 129 -3.62 12.54 8.65
C LYS A 129 -2.38 12.13 9.45
N ALA A 130 -1.91 10.89 9.29
CA ALA A 130 -0.74 10.37 9.99
C ALA A 130 0.52 11.16 9.60
N VAL A 131 0.78 11.29 8.30
CA VAL A 131 1.95 12.03 7.77
C VAL A 131 1.91 13.52 8.14
N SER A 132 0.71 14.13 8.16
CA SER A 132 0.54 15.52 8.57
C SER A 132 0.83 15.77 10.05
N LYS A 133 0.55 14.79 10.93
CA LYS A 133 0.88 14.88 12.36
C LYS A 133 2.39 14.83 12.57
N ASP A 134 3.07 13.89 11.93
CA ASP A 134 4.53 13.73 12.08
C ASP A 134 5.30 14.96 11.64
N ARG A 135 4.91 15.59 10.51
CA ARG A 135 5.52 16.85 10.06
C ARG A 135 5.34 17.99 11.07
N LYS A 136 4.19 18.05 11.75
CA LYS A 136 3.96 19.06 12.81
C LYS A 136 4.79 18.79 14.06
N LEU A 137 4.95 17.53 14.45
CA LEU A 137 5.79 17.14 15.60
C LEU A 137 7.28 17.45 15.35
N ILE A 138 7.78 17.21 14.15
CA ILE A 138 9.17 17.56 13.76
C ILE A 138 9.35 19.08 13.74
N GLY A 139 8.40 19.83 13.17
CA GLY A 139 8.44 21.29 13.13
C GLY A 139 8.40 21.94 14.52
N GLN A 140 7.66 21.37 15.48
CA GLN A 140 7.61 21.85 16.86
C GLN A 140 8.87 21.53 17.66
N LYS A 141 9.50 20.36 17.44
CA LYS A 141 10.79 20.01 18.07
C LYS A 141 11.93 20.91 17.60
N ALA A 142 11.92 21.35 16.34
CA ALA A 142 12.94 22.25 15.79
C ALA A 142 12.90 23.68 16.39
N VAL A 143 11.75 24.11 16.94
CA VAL A 143 11.58 25.44 17.56
C VAL A 143 11.95 25.42 19.06
N ALA A 144 12.05 24.25 19.68
CA ALA A 144 12.22 24.11 21.13
C ALA A 144 13.66 23.93 21.62
N GLN A 145 14.68 24.20 20.78
CA GLN A 145 16.08 24.27 21.23
C GLN A 145 16.49 25.74 21.46
N PRO A 146 16.46 26.25 22.71
CA PRO A 146 17.12 27.50 23.03
C PRO A 146 18.64 27.30 23.03
N ILE A 147 19.34 28.31 22.49
CA ILE A 147 20.79 28.48 22.48
C ILE A 147 21.29 28.68 23.92
#